data_AF-A0A093W731-F1
#
_entry.id   AF-A0A093W731-F1
#
_cell.length_a   1.000
_cell.length_b   1.000
_cell.length_c   1.000
_cell.angle_alpha   90.00
_cell.angle_beta   90.00
_cell.angle_gamma   90.00
#
_symmetry.space_group_name_H-M   'P 1'
#
loop_
_entity.id
_entity.type
_entity.pdbx_description
1 polymer ?
#
loop_
_entity_poly.entity_id
_entity_poly.type
_entity_poly.pdbx_seq_one_letter_code
_entity_poly.pdbx_strand_id
1 'polypeptide(L)'
;MPKAYFPEHLAKTELKNPSLVIALANSMEFNVTIDNGVMHMLGLSSKKLFCFFTKTQKNLNHFEKMSSFMIVKMRIQTSNYLLLKK
;
A
#
# COMPACT_ATOMS: atom_id res chain seq x y z
N MET A 1 -2.36 5.24 20.61
CA MET A 1 -3.02 3.96 20.27
C MET A 1 -2.46 2.84 21.16
N PRO A 2 -2.91 2.69 22.42
CA PRO A 2 -2.26 1.77 23.37
C PRO A 2 -2.59 0.26 23.17
N LYS A 3 -3.36 -0.13 22.14
CA LYS A 3 -3.76 -1.54 21.90
C LYS A 3 -3.67 -1.99 20.44
N ALA A 4 -2.92 -1.28 19.60
CA ALA A 4 -2.73 -1.72 18.22
C ALA A 4 -1.89 -3.00 18.21
N TYR A 5 -2.41 -4.07 17.59
CA TYR A 5 -1.72 -5.35 17.46
C TYR A 5 -0.97 -5.40 16.13
N PHE A 6 0.35 -5.53 16.23
CA PHE A 6 1.27 -5.58 15.09
C PHE A 6 1.95 -6.95 15.06
N PRO A 7 1.40 -7.94 14.34
CA PRO A 7 1.93 -9.30 14.32
C PRO A 7 3.39 -9.38 13.86
N GLU A 8 3.84 -8.43 13.04
CA GLU A 8 5.22 -8.30 12.57
C GLU A 8 6.23 -8.04 13.70
N HIS A 9 5.81 -7.43 14.81
CA HIS A 9 6.68 -7.22 15.97
C HIS A 9 7.02 -8.53 16.68
N LEU A 10 6.10 -9.50 16.62
CA LEU A 10 6.22 -10.82 17.24
C LEU A 10 6.95 -11.83 16.34
N ALA A 11 7.24 -11.47 15.09
CA ALA A 11 7.99 -12.34 14.18
C ALA A 11 9.39 -12.64 14.73
N LYS A 12 9.87 -13.86 14.50
CA LYS A 12 11.27 -14.23 14.76
C LYS A 12 12.20 -13.36 13.92
N THR A 13 13.38 -13.03 14.45
CA THR A 13 14.36 -12.14 13.79
C THR A 13 14.69 -12.59 12.36
N GLU A 14 14.86 -13.90 12.13
CA GLU A 14 15.11 -14.50 10.80
C GLU A 14 14.00 -14.21 9.76
N LEU A 15 12.77 -13.99 10.22
CA LEU A 15 11.61 -13.71 9.37
C LEU A 15 11.37 -12.21 9.19
N LYS A 16 12.09 -11.32 9.88
CA LYS A 16 11.96 -9.86 9.75
C LYS A 16 12.66 -9.34 8.49
N ASN A 17 12.22 -9.85 7.34
CA ASN A 17 12.73 -9.50 6.02
C ASN A 17 11.56 -9.21 5.06
N PRO A 18 11.80 -8.66 3.85
CA PRO A 18 10.74 -8.30 2.91
C PRO A 18 9.77 -9.44 2.56
N SER A 19 10.19 -10.69 2.67
CA SER A 19 9.32 -11.87 2.40
C SER A 19 8.14 -11.94 3.37
N LEU A 20 8.28 -11.43 4.60
CA LEU A 20 7.18 -11.35 5.56
C LEU A 20 6.07 -10.43 5.07
N VAL A 21 6.43 -9.29 4.46
CA VAL A 21 5.46 -8.36 3.88
C VAL A 21 4.68 -9.03 2.75
N ILE A 22 5.36 -9.79 1.89
CA ILE A 22 4.74 -10.55 0.79
C ILE A 22 3.84 -11.67 1.34
N ALA A 23 4.27 -12.40 2.38
CA ALA A 23 3.48 -13.45 3.02
C ALA A 23 2.21 -12.89 3.68
N LEU A 24 2.33 -11.76 4.39
CA LEU A 24 1.18 -11.04 4.95
C LEU A 24 0.23 -10.59 3.84
N ALA A 25 0.76 -9.99 2.78
CA ALA A 25 -0.04 -9.56 1.63
C ALA A 25 -0.81 -10.71 0.97
N ASN A 26 -0.20 -11.90 0.89
CA ASN A 26 -0.85 -13.13 0.40
C ASN A 26 -1.91 -13.69 1.35
N SER A 27 -1.82 -13.40 2.64
CA SER A 27 -2.83 -13.82 3.63
C SER A 27 -4.07 -12.92 3.65
N MET A 28 -4.00 -11.71 3.08
CA MET A 28 -5.11 -10.77 3.02
C MET A 28 -6.09 -11.08 1.86
N GLU A 29 -7.29 -10.52 1.93
CA GLU A 29 -8.26 -10.60 0.82
C GLU A 29 -7.86 -9.67 -0.34
N PHE A 30 -7.41 -8.47 0.00
CA PHE A 30 -6.86 -7.46 -0.89
C PHE A 30 -5.87 -6.58 -0.13
N ASN A 31 -5.06 -5.83 -0.86
CA ASN A 31 -4.07 -4.92 -0.31
C ASN A 31 -4.36 -3.48 -0.77
N VAL A 32 -4.07 -2.51 0.10
CA VAL A 32 -4.20 -1.08 -0.19
C VAL A 32 -2.88 -0.40 0.14
N THR A 33 -2.35 0.40 -0.78
CA THR A 33 -1.06 1.05 -0.62
C THR A 33 -1.00 2.42 -1.29
N ILE A 34 0.09 3.13 -1.02
CA ILE A 34 0.54 4.32 -1.73
C ILE A 34 1.84 4.01 -2.47
N ASP A 35 2.25 4.91 -3.35
CA ASP A 35 3.48 4.81 -4.13
C ASP A 35 4.75 4.97 -3.29
N ASN A 36 5.19 3.85 -2.69
CA ASN A 36 6.44 3.73 -1.95
C ASN A 36 7.08 2.36 -2.18
N GLY A 37 8.24 2.10 -1.55
CA GLY A 37 8.94 0.80 -1.67
C GLY A 37 8.12 -0.42 -1.22
N VAL A 38 7.13 -0.24 -0.34
CA VAL A 38 6.26 -1.33 0.13
C VAL A 38 5.25 -1.73 -0.94
N MET A 39 4.73 -0.79 -1.76
CA MET A 39 3.86 -1.11 -2.89
C MET A 39 4.46 -2.17 -3.81
N HIS A 40 5.76 -2.03 -4.13
CA HIS A 40 6.45 -2.99 -5.00
C HIS A 40 6.48 -4.39 -4.38
N MET A 41 6.64 -4.50 -3.05
CA MET A 41 6.60 -5.77 -2.35
C MET A 41 5.19 -6.37 -2.35
N LEU A 42 4.16 -5.56 -2.08
CA LEU A 42 2.76 -5.99 -2.13
C LEU A 42 2.33 -6.43 -3.54
N GLY A 43 2.92 -5.81 -4.58
CA GLY A 43 2.68 -6.14 -5.97
C GLY A 43 3.18 -7.53 -6.40
N LEU A 44 4.02 -8.18 -5.59
CA LEU A 44 4.45 -9.57 -5.79
C LEU A 44 3.47 -10.59 -5.20
N SER A 45 2.46 -10.13 -4.45
CA SER A 45 1.40 -11.01 -3.94
C SER A 45 0.43 -11.43 -5.04
N SER A 46 -0.26 -12.55 -4.85
CA SER A 46 -1.32 -13.01 -5.76
C SER A 46 -2.67 -12.34 -5.46
N LYS A 47 -2.68 -11.27 -4.65
CA LYS A 47 -3.89 -10.59 -4.19
C LYS A 47 -4.09 -9.29 -4.93
N LYS A 48 -5.36 -8.87 -5.04
CA LYS A 48 -5.71 -7.58 -5.63
C LYS A 48 -5.02 -6.46 -4.85
N LEU A 49 -4.33 -5.58 -5.56
CA LEU A 49 -3.66 -4.43 -4.97
C LEU A 49 -4.28 -3.14 -5.50
N PHE A 50 -4.80 -2.33 -4.57
CA PHE A 50 -5.26 -0.98 -4.83
C PHE A 50 -4.15 0.00 -4.45
N CYS A 51 -3.60 0.71 -5.44
CA CYS A 51 -2.58 1.72 -5.19
C CYS A 51 -3.10 3.13 -5.47
N PHE A 52 -2.83 4.03 -4.52
CA PHE A 52 -3.09 5.46 -4.65
C PHE A 52 -1.83 6.21 -5.10
N PHE A 53 -1.95 6.90 -6.23
CA PHE A 53 -0.89 7.74 -6.79
C PHE A 53 -1.27 9.22 -6.71
N THR A 54 -0.26 10.07 -6.50
CA THR A 54 -0.42 11.52 -6.63
C THR A 54 -0.39 11.93 -8.10
N LYS A 55 -1.07 13.03 -8.46
CA LYS A 55 -1.22 13.58 -9.83
C LYS A 55 0.08 13.74 -10.62
N THR A 56 1.24 13.80 -9.96
CA THR A 56 2.55 14.05 -10.57
C THR A 56 3.16 12.81 -11.23
N GLN A 57 2.63 11.61 -10.98
CA GLN A 57 3.17 10.37 -11.54
C GLN A 57 2.81 10.25 -13.02
N LYS A 58 3.78 10.56 -13.89
CA LYS A 58 3.61 10.70 -15.35
C LYS A 58 3.47 9.38 -16.11
N ASN A 59 3.90 8.25 -15.54
CA ASN A 59 3.94 6.95 -16.24
C ASN A 59 3.42 5.81 -15.38
N LEU A 60 2.09 5.64 -15.36
CA LEU A 60 1.41 4.52 -14.69
C LEU A 60 1.38 3.24 -15.55
N ASN A 61 1.71 3.37 -16.84
CA ASN A 61 1.65 2.31 -17.86
C ASN A 61 2.53 1.07 -17.53
N HIS A 62 3.55 1.23 -16.67
CA HIS A 62 4.38 0.12 -16.22
C HIS A 62 3.62 -0.82 -15.25
N PHE A 63 2.70 -0.27 -14.45
CA PHE A 63 1.97 -1.01 -13.42
C PHE A 63 0.70 -1.69 -13.96
N GLU A 64 0.13 -1.18 -15.06
CA GLU A 64 -1.04 -1.77 -15.71
C GLU A 64 -0.77 -3.16 -16.33
N LYS A 65 0.49 -3.53 -16.54
CA LYS A 65 0.89 -4.84 -17.10
C LYS A 65 0.97 -5.96 -16.07
N MET A 66 0.94 -5.65 -14.77
CA MET A 66 0.90 -6.66 -13.72
C MET A 66 -0.55 -7.08 -13.49
N SER A 67 -0.86 -8.37 -13.68
CA SER A 67 -2.22 -8.93 -13.70
C SER A 67 -3.09 -8.67 -12.46
N SER A 68 -2.51 -8.23 -11.34
CA SER A 68 -3.19 -8.01 -10.05
C SER A 68 -3.28 -6.54 -9.60
N PHE A 69 -2.86 -5.59 -10.43
CA PHE A 69 -2.89 -4.15 -10.10
C PHE A 69 -4.20 -3.48 -10.55
N MET A 70 -4.92 -2.88 -9.59
CA MET A 70 -5.97 -1.91 -9.87
C MET A 70 -5.48 -0.53 -9.44
N ILE A 71 -5.25 0.35 -10.40
CA ILE A 71 -4.84 1.74 -10.11
C ILE A 71 -6.08 2.55 -9.75
N VAL A 72 -6.15 3.02 -8.50
CA VAL A 72 -7.23 3.91 -8.05
C VAL A 72 -6.73 5.34 -8.08
N LYS A 73 -7.14 6.08 -9.12
CA LYS A 73 -6.92 7.54 -9.16
C LYS A 73 -7.86 8.22 -8.17
N MET A 74 -7.38 8.48 -6.96
CA MET A 74 -8.09 9.36 -6.03
C MET A 74 -7.97 10.81 -6.50
N ARG A 75 -9.10 11.42 -6.85
CA ARG A 75 -9.22 12.88 -6.98
C ARG A 75 -9.50 13.42 -5.58
N ILE A 76 -8.47 13.82 -4.86
CA ILE A 76 -8.66 14.58 -3.60
C ILE A 76 -9.34 15.89 -3.99
N GLN A 77 -10.64 16.02 -3.73
CA GLN A 77 -11.30 17.32 -3.65
C GLN A 77 -10.88 17.91 -2.32
N THR A 78 -9.94 18.85 -2.35
CA THR A 78 -9.64 19.68 -1.17
C THR A 78 -10.85 20.59 -0.93
N SER A 79 -11.85 20.10 -0.20
CA SER A 79 -12.82 20.98 0.43
C SER A 79 -12.18 21.49 1.72
N ASN A 80 -11.67 22.72 1.66
CA ASN A 80 -11.41 23.65 2.76
C ASN A 80 -11.00 23.05 4.12
N TYR A 81 -9.73 22.65 4.29
CA TYR A 81 -9.11 22.47 5.62
C TYR A 81 -8.23 23.67 6.04
N LEU A 82 -8.38 24.82 5.37
CA LEU A 82 -7.72 26.09 5.75
C LEU A 82 -8.59 26.87 6.75
N LEU A 83 -9.01 26.24 7.85
CA LEU A 83 -9.74 26.91 8.94
C LEU A 83 -9.62 26.02 10.19
N LEU A 84 -8.45 26.05 10.83
CA LEU A 84 -8.22 25.72 12.25
C LEU A 84 -6.72 25.90 12.56
N LYS A 85 -6.25 27.14 12.38
CA LYS A 85 -5.18 27.70 13.21
C LYS A 85 -5.70 29.05 13.69
N LYS A 86 -6.42 29.02 14.81
CA LYS A 86 -6.55 30.15 15.72
C LYS A 86 -5.33 30.13 16.64
#